data_AF-A0A7S0W453-F1
#
_entry.id   AF-A0A7S0W453-F1
#
_cell.length_a   1.000
_cell.length_b   1.000
_cell.length_c   1.000
_cell.angle_alpha   90.00
_cell.angle_beta   90.00
_cell.angle_gamma   90.00
#
_symmetry.space_group_name_H-M   'P 1'
#
loop_
_entity.id
_entity.type
_entity.pdbx_description
1 polymer ?
#
loop_
_entity_poly.entity_id
_entity_poly.type
_entity_poly.pdbx_seq_one_letter_code
_entity_poly.pdbx_strand_id
1 'polypeptide(L)'
;GEFKPQEISNTLWGLATVGRESPEVFAAVRGEVVRRGLGDFVSQDMSNTVWAFVTSGHDAGPLFDLVEREVNDRGVSCFKPQELCNLVWALAKVDYSSQRFFDNV
;
A
#
# COMPACT_ATOMS: atom_id res chain seq x y z
N GLY A 1 -14.63 4.67 16.76
CA GLY A 1 -15.10 4.16 15.46
C GLY A 1 -13.89 3.73 14.69
N GLU A 2 -13.91 2.54 14.09
CA GLU A 2 -12.78 2.00 13.32
C GLU A 2 -12.91 2.43 11.85
N PHE A 3 -11.84 2.97 11.27
CA PHE A 3 -11.85 3.37 9.87
C PHE A 3 -11.83 2.15 8.95
N LYS A 4 -12.71 2.14 7.94
CA LYS A 4 -12.72 1.09 6.91
C LYS A 4 -11.46 1.18 6.04
N PRO A 5 -11.00 0.07 5.45
CA PRO A 5 -9.89 0.05 4.48
C PRO A 5 -10.02 1.11 3.38
N GLN A 6 -11.21 1.24 2.81
CA GLN A 6 -11.51 2.25 1.78
C GLN A 6 -11.34 3.69 2.29
N GLU A 7 -11.72 3.98 3.53
CA GLU A 7 -11.61 5.32 4.13
C GLU A 7 -10.14 5.67 4.37
N ILE A 8 -9.33 4.69 4.80
CA ILE A 8 -7.87 4.83 4.93
C ILE A 8 -7.24 5.11 3.56
N SER A 9 -7.52 4.25 2.58
CA SER A 9 -7.02 4.35 1.21
C SER A 9 -7.34 5.72 0.59
N ASN A 10 -8.60 6.15 0.64
CA ASN A 10 -9.03 7.43 0.07
C ASN A 10 -8.42 8.63 0.78
N THR A 11 -8.25 8.57 2.11
CA THR A 11 -7.62 9.66 2.88
C THR A 11 -6.17 9.85 2.46
N LEU A 12 -5.39 8.76 2.39
CA LEU A 12 -3.99 8.83 1.98
C LEU A 12 -3.84 9.23 0.52
N TRP A 13 -4.66 8.65 -0.38
CA TRP A 13 -4.65 9.00 -1.79
C TRP A 13 -4.96 10.48 -2.01
N GLY A 14 -5.95 11.01 -1.29
CA GLY A 14 -6.27 12.44 -1.33
C GLY A 14 -5.09 13.31 -0.90
N LEU A 15 -4.48 13.02 0.26
CA LEU A 15 -3.32 13.76 0.78
C LEU A 15 -2.12 13.73 -0.19
N ALA A 16 -1.80 12.55 -0.73
CA ALA A 16 -0.73 12.40 -1.72
C ALA A 16 -1.02 13.16 -3.02
N THR A 17 -2.25 13.08 -3.52
CA THR A 17 -2.66 13.73 -4.78
C THR A 17 -2.57 15.25 -4.70
N VAL A 18 -2.94 15.84 -3.56
CA VAL A 18 -2.83 17.30 -3.38
C VAL A 18 -1.45 17.76 -2.89
N GLY A 19 -0.50 16.83 -2.70
CA GLY A 19 0.85 17.11 -2.22
C GLY A 19 0.89 17.74 -0.83
N ARG A 20 -0.10 17.43 0.03
CA ARG A 20 -0.13 17.93 1.41
C ARG A 20 0.62 16.98 2.32
N GLU A 21 1.64 17.50 2.99
CA GLU A 21 2.33 16.78 4.05
C GLU A 21 1.38 16.58 5.25
N SER A 22 1.34 15.36 5.77
CA SER A 22 0.62 15.04 7.02
C SER A 22 1.32 13.88 7.73
N PRO A 23 2.55 14.07 8.23
CA PRO A 23 3.36 12.99 8.80
C PRO A 23 2.64 12.24 9.92
N GLU A 24 1.83 12.91 10.75
CA GLU A 24 1.11 12.26 11.84
C GLU A 24 0.03 11.31 11.32
N VAL A 25 -0.66 11.69 10.23
CA VAL A 25 -1.70 10.85 9.60
C VAL A 25 -1.05 9.60 9.00
N PHE A 26 0.03 9.77 8.23
CA PHE A 26 0.74 8.63 7.65
C PHE A 26 1.32 7.71 8.73
N ALA A 27 1.88 8.25 9.82
CA ALA A 27 2.38 7.45 10.93
C ALA A 27 1.26 6.67 11.64
N ALA A 28 0.12 7.31 11.90
CA ALA A 28 -1.04 6.67 12.53
C ALA A 28 -1.62 5.55 11.65
N VAL A 29 -1.80 5.83 10.35
CA VAL A 29 -2.29 4.84 9.39
C VAL A 29 -1.31 3.68 9.25
N ARG A 30 -0.01 3.93 9.19
CA ARG A 30 1.00 2.86 9.16
C ARG A 30 0.86 1.94 10.37
N GLY A 31 0.75 2.51 11.57
CA GLY A 31 0.54 1.73 12.80
C GLY A 31 -0.73 0.89 12.75
N GLU A 32 -1.83 1.45 12.24
CA GLU A 32 -3.10 0.74 12.10
C GLU A 32 -3.04 -0.40 11.06
N VAL A 33 -2.45 -0.14 9.89
CA VAL A 33 -2.26 -1.16 8.83
C VAL A 33 -1.36 -2.28 9.31
N VAL A 34 -0.27 -1.97 10.02
CA VAL A 34 0.61 -2.99 10.61
C VAL A 34 -0.12 -3.82 11.67
N ARG A 35 -0.96 -3.17 12.50
CA ARG A 35 -1.71 -3.84 13.57
C ARG A 35 -2.73 -4.84 13.03
N ARG A 36 -3.52 -4.45 12.03
CA ARG A 36 -4.64 -5.27 11.51
C ARG A 36 -4.32 -6.07 10.25
N GLY A 37 -3.21 -5.75 9.59
CA GLY A 37 -2.86 -6.29 8.29
C GLY A 37 -3.68 -5.68 7.14
N LEU A 38 -3.58 -6.33 5.98
CA LEU A 38 -4.21 -5.91 4.73
C LEU A 38 -5.32 -6.85 4.25
N GLY A 39 -5.67 -7.87 5.04
CA GLY A 39 -6.67 -8.89 4.66
C GLY A 39 -8.04 -8.30 4.29
N ASP A 40 -8.48 -7.25 4.98
CA ASP A 40 -9.77 -6.58 4.70
C ASP A 40 -9.67 -5.52 3.57
N PHE A 41 -8.47 -5.17 3.12
CA PHE A 41 -8.29 -4.23 2.00
C PHE A 41 -8.59 -4.96 0.72
N VAL A 42 -9.49 -4.43 -0.12
CA VAL A 42 -9.56 -4.89 -1.51
C VAL A 42 -8.30 -4.46 -2.27
N SER A 43 -7.99 -5.14 -3.38
CA SER A 43 -6.76 -4.93 -4.16
C SER A 43 -6.50 -3.45 -4.49
N GLN A 44 -7.54 -2.71 -4.85
CA GLN A 44 -7.47 -1.27 -5.09
C GLN A 44 -7.03 -0.49 -3.85
N ASP A 45 -7.65 -0.73 -2.69
CA ASP A 45 -7.36 0.01 -1.45
C ASP A 45 -5.93 -0.23 -0.98
N MET A 46 -5.46 -1.47 -1.10
CA MET A 46 -4.07 -1.81 -0.79
C MET A 46 -3.11 -1.08 -1.73
N SER A 47 -3.34 -1.14 -3.03
CA SER A 47 -2.46 -0.50 -4.02
C SER A 47 -2.39 1.02 -3.85
N ASN A 48 -3.53 1.67 -3.57
CA ASN A 48 -3.60 3.11 -3.33
C ASN A 48 -2.90 3.51 -2.04
N THR A 49 -3.05 2.71 -0.97
CA THR A 49 -2.39 2.96 0.32
C THR A 49 -0.87 3.00 0.12
N VAL A 50 -0.30 1.94 -0.46
CA VAL A 50 1.16 1.82 -0.68
C VAL A 50 1.66 2.93 -1.62
N TRP A 51 0.94 3.17 -2.72
CA TRP A 51 1.27 4.24 -3.67
C TRP A 51 1.30 5.60 -2.98
N ALA A 52 0.33 5.90 -2.11
CA ALA A 52 0.26 7.17 -1.40
C ALA A 52 1.42 7.36 -0.41
N PHE A 53 1.82 6.32 0.33
CA PHE A 53 3.00 6.42 1.21
C PHE A 53 4.26 6.77 0.41
N VAL A 54 4.53 6.01 -0.65
CA VAL A 54 5.74 6.20 -1.46
C VAL A 54 5.73 7.54 -2.20
N THR A 55 4.58 7.94 -2.75
CA THR A 55 4.43 9.22 -3.47
C THR A 55 4.61 10.42 -2.54
N SER A 56 4.09 10.34 -1.31
CA SER A 56 4.27 11.39 -0.30
C SER A 56 5.62 11.35 0.42
N GLY A 57 6.51 10.41 0.08
CA GLY A 57 7.82 10.27 0.71
C GLY A 57 7.77 9.81 2.18
N HIS A 58 6.66 9.19 2.59
CA HIS A 58 6.52 8.63 3.93
C HIS A 58 6.94 7.16 3.96
N ASP A 59 7.49 6.72 5.09
CA ASP A 59 8.00 5.36 5.26
C ASP A 59 6.87 4.31 5.12
N ALA A 60 6.96 3.54 4.02
CA ALA A 60 6.08 2.42 3.70
C ALA A 60 6.73 1.06 4.00
N GLY A 61 7.96 1.02 4.52
CA GLY A 61 8.73 -0.22 4.71
C GLY A 61 7.95 -1.34 5.40
N PRO A 62 7.29 -1.07 6.55
CA PRO A 62 6.49 -2.07 7.25
C PRO A 62 5.28 -2.63 6.47
N LEU A 63 4.86 -1.97 5.38
CA LEU A 63 3.74 -2.43 4.56
C LEU A 63 4.18 -3.41 3.47
N PHE A 64 5.45 -3.42 3.05
CA PHE A 64 5.87 -4.21 1.90
C PHE A 64 5.79 -5.72 2.13
N ASP A 65 6.20 -6.21 3.30
CA ASP A 65 6.04 -7.62 3.67
C ASP A 65 4.56 -8.03 3.68
N LEU A 66 3.67 -7.12 4.13
CA LEU A 66 2.23 -7.35 4.16
C LEU A 66 1.67 -7.42 2.73
N VAL A 67 2.09 -6.50 1.85
CA VAL A 67 1.69 -6.47 0.44
C VAL A 67 2.16 -7.73 -0.28
N GLU A 68 3.42 -8.10 -0.12
CA GLU A 68 3.97 -9.30 -0.75
C GLU A 68 3.22 -10.54 -0.29
N ARG A 69 2.93 -10.65 1.00
CA ARG A 69 2.10 -11.73 1.53
C ARG A 69 0.70 -11.75 0.90
N GLU A 70 0.00 -10.62 0.89
CA GLU A 70 -1.35 -10.55 0.32
C GLU A 70 -1.39 -10.84 -1.18
N VAL A 71 -0.40 -10.38 -1.95
CA VAL A 71 -0.30 -10.69 -3.39
C VAL A 71 -0.06 -12.19 -3.59
N ASN A 72 0.80 -12.81 -2.78
CA ASN A 72 1.04 -14.26 -2.84
C ASN A 72 -0.19 -15.07 -2.40
N ASP A 73 -0.89 -14.64 -1.34
CA ASP A 73 -2.03 -15.37 -0.76
C ASP A 73 -3.27 -15.28 -1.68
N ARG A 74 -3.50 -14.12 -2.31
CA ARG A 74 -4.64 -13.90 -3.23
C ARG A 74 -4.35 -14.37 -4.66
N GLY A 75 -3.10 -14.29 -5.08
CA GLY A 75 -2.67 -14.45 -6.46
C GLY A 75 -2.90 -13.18 -7.30
N VAL A 76 -2.03 -12.98 -8.29
CA VAL A 76 -2.03 -11.77 -9.14
C VAL A 76 -3.29 -11.59 -9.98
N SER A 77 -4.03 -12.67 -10.25
CA SER A 77 -5.32 -12.60 -10.95
C SER A 77 -6.41 -11.86 -10.17
N CYS A 78 -6.25 -11.67 -8.86
CA CYS A 78 -7.16 -10.88 -8.02
C CYS A 78 -6.90 -9.36 -8.14
N PHE A 79 -5.89 -8.96 -8.91
CA PHE A 79 -5.52 -7.57 -9.09
C PHE A 79 -5.82 -7.12 -10.51
N LYS A 80 -6.33 -5.90 -10.64
CA LYS A 80 -6.36 -5.24 -11.94
C LYS A 80 -4.94 -4.84 -12.35
N PRO A 81 -4.65 -4.72 -13.65
CA PRO A 81 -3.32 -4.31 -14.13
C PRO A 81 -2.82 -3.00 -13.48
N GLN A 82 -3.70 -2.02 -13.29
CA GLN A 82 -3.34 -0.75 -12.65
C GLN A 82 -2.89 -0.94 -11.19
N GLU A 83 -3.53 -1.84 -10.44
CA GLU A 83 -3.24 -2.09 -9.03
C GLU A 83 -1.86 -2.75 -8.90
N LEU A 84 -1.55 -3.74 -9.75
CA LEU A 84 -0.21 -4.34 -9.84
C LEU A 84 0.84 -3.32 -10.23
N CYS A 85 0.58 -2.50 -11.27
CA CYS A 85 1.51 -1.44 -11.69
C CYS A 85 1.83 -0.48 -10.54
N ASN A 86 0.84 -0.09 -9.74
CA ASN A 86 1.06 0.77 -8.58
C ASN A 86 1.96 0.10 -7.54
N LEU A 87 1.73 -1.18 -7.23
CA LEU A 87 2.55 -1.93 -6.27
C LEU A 87 3.98 -2.10 -6.77
N VAL A 88 4.16 -2.56 -8.01
CA VAL A 88 5.48 -2.74 -8.64
C VAL A 88 6.25 -1.42 -8.69
N TRP A 89 5.60 -0.34 -9.14
CA TRP A 89 6.23 0.98 -9.17
C TRP A 89 6.64 1.43 -7.77
N ALA A 90 5.77 1.28 -6.77
CA ALA A 90 6.06 1.73 -5.42
C ALA A 90 7.24 0.98 -4.79
N LEU A 91 7.30 -0.34 -4.97
CA LEU A 91 8.39 -1.19 -4.47
C LEU A 91 9.72 -0.89 -5.18
N ALA A 92 9.70 -0.73 -6.51
CA ALA A 92 10.87 -0.35 -7.29
C ALA A 92 11.38 1.06 -6.94
N LYS A 93 10.47 2.00 -6.65
CA LYS A 93 10.80 3.40 -6.34
C LYS A 93 11.64 3.55 -5.07
N VAL A 94 11.55 2.61 -4.14
CA VAL A 94 12.27 2.62 -2.85
C VAL A 94 13.35 1.54 -2.77
N ASP A 95 13.74 0.97 -3.92
CA ASP A 95 14.74 -0.10 -4.04
C ASP A 95 14.42 -1.33 -3.15
N TYR A 96 13.14 -1.62 -2.94
CA TYR A 96 12.73 -2.82 -2.21
C TYR A 96 13.14 -4.07 -3.00
N SER A 97 13.93 -4.93 -2.37
CA SER A 97 14.54 -6.10 -3.00
C SER A 97 13.83 -7.38 -2.55
N SER A 98 12.75 -7.73 -3.24
CA SER A 98 12.13 -9.06 -3.13
C SER A 98 12.05 -9.72 -4.49
N GLN A 99 13.00 -10.62 -4.76
CA GLN A 99 13.03 -11.38 -6.01
C GLN A 99 11.75 -12.21 -6.17
N ARG A 100 11.24 -12.78 -5.07
CA ARG A 100 9.99 -13.54 -5.07
C ARG A 100 8.78 -12.69 -5.50
N PHE A 101 8.68 -11.45 -5.03
CA PHE A 101 7.60 -10.56 -5.46
C PHE A 101 7.68 -10.31 -6.97
N PHE A 102 8.86 -9.92 -7.47
CA PHE A 102 9.04 -9.56 -8.89
C PHE A 102 8.91 -10.75 -9.85
N ASP A 103 9.24 -11.96 -9.43
CA ASP A 103 9.07 -13.18 -10.25
C ASP A 103 7.59 -13.60 -10.37
N ASN A 104 6.74 -13.16 -9.43
CA ASN A 104 5.35 -13.59 -9.32
C ASN A 104 4.34 -12.60 -9.92
N VAL A 105 4.75 -11.39 -10.31
CA VAL A 105 3.89 -10.29 -10.80
C VAL A 105 3.99 -10.00 -12.28
#